data_AF-A0A2V1C9F1-F1
#
_entry.id   AF-A0A2V1C9F1-F1
#
_cell.length_a   1.000
_cell.length_b   1.000
_cell.length_c   1.000
_cell.angle_alpha   90.00
_cell.angle_beta   90.00
_cell.angle_gamma   90.00
#
_symmetry.space_group_name_H-M   'P 1'
#
loop_
_entity.id
_entity.type
_entity.pdbx_description
1 polymer ?
#
loop_
_entity_poly.entity_id
_entity_poly.type
_entity_poly.pdbx_seq_one_letter_code
_entity_poly.pdbx_strand_id
1 'polypeptide(L)'
;MKALGALHLANTSDGESRRRHLQSAMTMYGSIIRNVRDRSTTSSSKLGLPDMATSLLLCLFEMMDSRTDGWKVHLLGASNIYNLLFSPDSSAGDNSTYDDDGDLETTHPVRRFLVSLLAYLDVAGSCATGSRTLVRGDYWESHGGGWEYNLGVPSFSHNLNDNGTLGQIRQSWSRLMSIQADISNFAQTKRQGMSKGRHEITRHDLESRLVRWRLNAPNCFASFAEREDVDTGDEEWYLQEAMGFVEAYEKATIIYLHKVCTTGQARPASTANQIQGAVRRILVLAEKYCTGVVQLGMPWALFMAGTEVNSPSEQEFVRQKFVDMARFGMMNARKALDALECTWLERERVGEGRASIPDFQSTVLLP
;
A
#
# COMPACT_ATOMS: atom_id res chain seq x y z
N MET A 1 -15.49 -8.84 9.65
CA MET A 1 -14.53 -9.42 10.61
C MET A 1 -14.54 -10.94 10.69
N LYS A 2 -15.65 -11.63 11.01
CA LYS A 2 -15.67 -13.11 11.19
C LYS A 2 -15.16 -13.90 9.98
N ALA A 3 -15.56 -13.53 8.76
CA ALA A 3 -15.08 -14.17 7.54
C ALA A 3 -13.54 -14.07 7.39
N LEU A 4 -12.99 -12.87 7.59
CA LEU A 4 -11.55 -12.61 7.54
C LEU A 4 -10.79 -13.39 8.61
N GLY A 5 -11.30 -13.45 9.85
CA GLY A 5 -10.72 -14.25 10.92
C GLY A 5 -10.73 -15.75 10.62
N ALA A 6 -11.82 -16.26 10.05
CA ALA A 6 -11.90 -17.66 9.61
C ALA A 6 -10.92 -17.95 8.46
N LEU A 7 -10.71 -17.01 7.53
CA LEU A 7 -9.71 -17.14 6.47
C LEU A 7 -8.29 -17.14 7.03
N HIS A 8 -7.99 -16.23 7.96
CA HIS A 8 -6.69 -16.19 8.64
C HIS A 8 -6.39 -17.52 9.33
N LEU A 9 -7.35 -18.07 10.10
CA LEU A 9 -7.21 -19.39 10.73
C LEU A 9 -7.05 -20.51 9.69
N ALA A 10 -7.74 -20.45 8.55
CA ALA A 10 -7.57 -21.43 7.49
C ALA A 10 -6.15 -21.37 6.87
N ASN A 11 -5.56 -20.18 6.81
CA ASN A 11 -4.25 -19.95 6.23
C ASN A 11 -3.09 -20.27 7.19
N THR A 12 -3.36 -20.37 8.50
CA THR A 12 -2.37 -20.69 9.55
C THR A 12 -2.58 -22.07 10.20
N SER A 13 -3.56 -22.84 9.73
CA SER A 13 -3.81 -24.21 10.19
C SER A 13 -3.65 -25.24 9.07
N ASP A 14 -3.61 -26.52 9.45
CA ASP A 14 -3.43 -27.64 8.54
C ASP A 14 -4.60 -28.64 8.58
N GLY A 15 -4.63 -29.54 7.60
CA GLY A 15 -5.52 -30.70 7.55
C GLY A 15 -7.01 -30.35 7.63
N GLU A 16 -7.72 -31.05 8.52
CA GLU A 16 -9.17 -30.89 8.67
C GLU A 16 -9.57 -29.54 9.26
N SER A 17 -8.79 -28.99 10.20
CA SER A 17 -9.04 -27.66 10.77
C SER A 17 -9.02 -26.59 9.69
N ARG A 18 -7.99 -26.62 8.81
CA ARG A 18 -7.92 -25.74 7.64
C ARG A 18 -9.16 -25.83 6.77
N ARG A 19 -9.59 -27.04 6.42
CA ARG A 19 -10.78 -27.25 5.58
C ARG A 19 -12.04 -26.66 6.21
N ARG A 20 -12.25 -26.86 7.52
CA ARG A 20 -13.39 -26.33 8.26
C ARG A 20 -13.38 -24.79 8.29
N HIS A 21 -12.23 -24.19 8.61
CA HIS A 21 -12.09 -22.74 8.64
C HIS A 21 -12.28 -22.11 7.27
N LEU A 22 -11.72 -22.71 6.21
CA LEU A 22 -11.90 -22.24 4.84
C LEU A 22 -13.36 -22.31 4.39
N GLN A 23 -14.05 -23.43 4.65
CA GLN A 23 -15.47 -23.56 4.33
C GLN A 23 -16.32 -22.51 5.05
N SER A 24 -16.03 -22.25 6.32
CA SER A 24 -16.70 -21.20 7.11
C SER A 24 -16.45 -19.81 6.52
N ALA A 25 -15.19 -19.49 6.20
CA ALA A 25 -14.78 -18.23 5.59
C ALA A 25 -15.54 -17.98 4.27
N MET A 26 -15.54 -18.96 3.36
CA MET A 26 -16.18 -18.85 2.05
C MET A 26 -17.71 -18.77 2.14
N THR A 27 -18.32 -19.49 3.08
CA THR A 27 -19.77 -19.41 3.32
C THR A 27 -20.17 -18.01 3.79
N MET A 28 -19.44 -17.46 4.76
CA MET A 28 -19.69 -16.10 5.25
C MET A 28 -19.43 -15.05 4.16
N TYR A 29 -18.33 -15.19 3.42
CA TYR A 29 -17.99 -14.31 2.30
C TYR A 29 -19.14 -14.25 1.29
N GLY A 30 -19.63 -15.41 0.81
CA GLY A 30 -20.75 -15.46 -0.14
C GLY A 30 -22.04 -14.83 0.40
N SER A 31 -22.31 -14.95 1.71
CA SER A 31 -23.46 -14.28 2.33
C SER A 31 -23.29 -12.76 2.38
N ILE A 32 -22.10 -12.26 2.71
CA ILE A 32 -21.83 -10.83 2.78
C ILE A 32 -21.96 -10.20 1.39
N ILE A 33 -21.41 -10.83 0.35
CA ILE A 33 -21.52 -10.34 -1.03
C ILE A 33 -22.98 -10.23 -1.48
N ARG A 34 -23.82 -11.22 -1.15
CA ARG A 34 -25.26 -11.15 -1.44
C ARG A 34 -25.90 -9.96 -0.74
N ASN A 35 -25.68 -9.80 0.56
CA ASN A 35 -26.26 -8.70 1.33
C ASN A 35 -25.81 -7.32 0.83
N VAL A 36 -24.52 -7.16 0.51
CA VAL A 36 -23.98 -5.90 -0.05
C VAL A 36 -24.61 -5.61 -1.41
N ARG A 37 -24.75 -6.63 -2.27
CA ARG A 37 -25.42 -6.49 -3.56
C ARG A 37 -26.88 -6.07 -3.40
N ASP A 38 -27.63 -6.76 -2.54
CA ASP A 38 -29.06 -6.50 -2.32
C ASP A 38 -29.28 -5.07 -1.80
N ARG A 39 -28.44 -4.61 -0.85
CA ARG A 39 -28.43 -3.23 -0.36
C ARG A 39 -28.11 -2.22 -1.47
N SER A 40 -27.12 -2.52 -2.31
CA SER A 40 -26.70 -1.64 -3.42
C SER A 40 -27.77 -1.52 -4.52
N THR A 41 -28.59 -2.55 -4.71
CA THR A 41 -29.67 -2.55 -5.72
C THR A 41 -30.98 -1.96 -5.22
N THR A 42 -31.17 -1.87 -3.89
CA THR A 42 -32.44 -1.42 -3.31
C THR A 42 -32.39 0.10 -3.10
N SER A 43 -33.19 0.86 -3.86
CA SER A 43 -33.22 2.33 -3.84
C SER A 43 -33.58 2.97 -2.49
N SER A 44 -33.99 2.19 -1.49
CA SER A 44 -34.37 2.67 -0.15
C SER A 44 -33.26 2.59 0.90
N SER A 45 -32.11 1.94 0.62
CA SER A 45 -31.02 1.81 1.59
C SER A 45 -29.93 2.85 1.31
N LYS A 46 -29.76 3.82 2.21
CA LYS A 46 -28.60 4.72 2.21
C LYS A 46 -27.34 3.91 2.54
N LEU A 47 -26.32 4.00 1.70
CA LEU A 47 -25.00 3.39 1.97
C LEU A 47 -24.22 4.32 2.92
N GLY A 48 -23.56 3.73 3.92
CA GLY A 48 -22.84 4.47 4.97
C GLY A 48 -21.41 4.00 5.22
N LEU A 49 -20.77 4.54 6.27
CA LEU A 49 -19.44 4.09 6.70
C LEU A 49 -19.37 2.57 7.00
N PRO A 50 -20.41 1.89 7.54
CA PRO A 50 -20.38 0.43 7.70
C PRO A 50 -20.26 -0.34 6.38
N ASP A 51 -20.85 0.15 5.30
CA ASP A 51 -20.76 -0.46 3.98
C ASP A 51 -19.36 -0.23 3.37
N MET A 52 -18.78 0.96 3.59
CA MET A 52 -17.39 1.25 3.23
C MET A 52 -16.41 0.34 3.98
N ALA A 53 -16.57 0.21 5.30
CA ALA A 53 -15.77 -0.69 6.13
C ALA A 53 -15.89 -2.15 5.68
N THR A 54 -17.11 -2.59 5.34
CA THR A 54 -17.36 -3.94 4.81
C THR A 54 -16.62 -4.16 3.50
N SER A 55 -16.67 -3.19 2.58
CA SER A 55 -15.97 -3.25 1.29
C SER A 55 -14.44 -3.31 1.48
N LEU A 56 -13.88 -2.51 2.37
CA LEU A 56 -12.45 -2.55 2.70
C LEU A 56 -12.04 -3.89 3.34
N LEU A 57 -12.88 -4.47 4.21
CA LEU A 57 -12.63 -5.79 4.79
C LEU A 57 -12.71 -6.92 3.76
N LEU A 58 -13.60 -6.82 2.77
CA LEU A 58 -13.65 -7.76 1.64
C LEU A 58 -12.42 -7.61 0.73
N CYS A 59 -11.92 -6.38 0.56
CA CYS A 59 -10.67 -6.13 -0.12
C CYS A 59 -9.50 -6.86 0.59
N LEU A 60 -9.37 -6.70 1.90
CA LEU A 60 -8.38 -7.41 2.73
C LEU A 60 -8.55 -8.93 2.70
N PHE A 61 -9.80 -9.41 2.65
CA PHE A 61 -10.09 -10.84 2.50
C PHE A 61 -9.53 -11.40 1.18
N GLU A 62 -9.79 -10.74 0.06
CA GLU A 62 -9.28 -11.15 -1.25
C GLU A 62 -7.76 -11.07 -1.32
N MET A 63 -7.14 -10.06 -0.71
CA MET A 63 -5.68 -9.97 -0.58
C MET A 63 -5.10 -11.15 0.21
N MET A 64 -5.75 -11.51 1.32
CA MET A 64 -5.31 -12.60 2.20
C MET A 64 -5.46 -13.99 1.56
N ASP A 65 -6.51 -14.21 0.76
CA ASP A 65 -6.71 -15.45 0.01
C ASP A 65 -5.83 -15.51 -1.26
N SER A 66 -5.60 -14.36 -1.91
CA SER A 66 -4.71 -14.16 -3.07
C SER A 66 -4.99 -15.02 -4.30
N ARG A 67 -6.13 -15.75 -4.33
CA ARG A 67 -6.50 -16.62 -5.46
C ARG A 67 -6.99 -15.85 -6.66
N THR A 68 -7.59 -14.69 -6.44
CA THR A 68 -8.18 -13.85 -7.48
C THR A 68 -7.79 -12.39 -7.30
N ASP A 69 -7.99 -11.60 -8.36
CA ASP A 69 -7.87 -10.15 -8.30
C ASP A 69 -9.18 -9.48 -7.80
N GLY A 70 -10.03 -10.19 -7.07
CA GLY A 70 -11.33 -9.73 -6.58
C GLY A 70 -11.24 -8.49 -5.68
N TRP A 71 -10.07 -8.25 -5.07
CA TRP A 71 -9.77 -7.04 -4.30
C TRP A 71 -10.05 -5.75 -5.11
N LYS A 72 -9.85 -5.76 -6.43
CA LYS A 72 -10.12 -4.60 -7.31
C LYS A 72 -11.59 -4.19 -7.28
N VAL A 73 -12.50 -5.16 -7.24
CA VAL A 73 -13.94 -4.93 -7.22
C VAL A 73 -14.37 -4.32 -5.89
N HIS A 74 -13.86 -4.87 -4.78
CA HIS A 74 -14.19 -4.37 -3.44
C HIS A 74 -13.59 -3.00 -3.17
N LEU A 75 -12.37 -2.76 -3.66
CA LEU A 75 -11.73 -1.45 -3.58
C LEU A 75 -12.52 -0.40 -4.37
N LEU A 76 -12.96 -0.73 -5.59
CA LEU A 76 -13.86 0.12 -6.38
C LEU A 76 -15.19 0.39 -5.65
N GLY A 77 -15.77 -0.63 -5.02
CA GLY A 77 -16.97 -0.48 -4.18
C GLY A 77 -16.75 0.52 -3.04
N ALA A 78 -15.64 0.40 -2.32
CA ALA A 78 -15.28 1.33 -1.25
C ALA A 78 -15.05 2.76 -1.76
N SER A 79 -14.38 2.94 -2.91
CA SER A 79 -14.21 4.25 -3.56
C SER A 79 -15.54 4.88 -3.99
N ASN A 80 -16.48 4.09 -4.50
CA ASN A 80 -17.80 4.59 -4.87
C ASN A 80 -18.60 5.07 -3.66
N ILE A 81 -18.54 4.32 -2.55
CA ILE A 81 -19.18 4.72 -1.29
C ILE A 81 -18.51 5.98 -0.73
N TYR A 82 -17.17 6.05 -0.77
CA TYR A 82 -16.44 7.27 -0.39
C TYR A 82 -16.93 8.48 -1.18
N ASN A 83 -17.07 8.36 -2.50
CA ASN A 83 -17.55 9.46 -3.33
C ASN A 83 -18.99 9.84 -2.97
N LEU A 84 -19.87 8.87 -2.70
CA LEU A 84 -21.24 9.15 -2.26
C LEU A 84 -21.29 9.94 -0.94
N LEU A 85 -20.39 9.62 0.00
CA LEU A 85 -20.38 10.22 1.33
C LEU A 85 -19.65 11.57 1.39
N PHE A 86 -18.61 11.75 0.56
CA PHE A 86 -17.66 12.86 0.72
C PHE A 86 -17.37 13.63 -0.57
N SER A 87 -17.82 13.17 -1.75
CA SER A 87 -17.75 14.04 -2.92
C SER A 87 -18.80 15.15 -2.81
N PRO A 88 -18.43 16.40 -3.10
CA PRO A 88 -19.39 17.49 -3.16
C PRO A 88 -20.20 17.33 -4.45
N ASP A 89 -21.22 16.47 -4.45
CA ASP A 89 -22.17 16.45 -5.54
C ASP A 89 -23.25 17.50 -5.30
N SER A 90 -23.10 18.63 -5.99
CA SER A 90 -24.08 19.19 -6.94
C SER A 90 -25.53 19.49 -6.48
N SER A 91 -25.89 19.29 -5.21
CA SER A 91 -27.17 19.69 -4.61
C SER A 91 -27.05 21.00 -3.82
N ALA A 92 -26.32 21.98 -4.36
CA ALA A 92 -26.51 23.39 -3.99
C ALA A 92 -27.77 23.92 -4.69
N GLY A 93 -28.86 23.20 -4.50
CA GLY A 93 -30.14 23.36 -5.15
C GLY A 93 -31.16 22.72 -4.26
N ASP A 94 -31.74 23.57 -3.42
CA ASP A 94 -33.00 23.39 -2.72
C ASP A 94 -32.94 23.03 -1.23
N ASN A 95 -33.70 23.82 -0.49
CA ASN A 95 -33.89 23.76 0.95
C ASN A 95 -34.30 22.35 1.38
N SER A 96 -33.40 21.63 2.06
CA SER A 96 -33.82 20.45 2.83
C SER A 96 -33.20 20.51 4.23
N THR A 97 -34.12 20.50 5.18
CA THR A 97 -33.97 20.31 6.62
C THR A 97 -32.82 19.38 6.99
N TYR A 98 -31.94 19.89 7.88
CA TYR A 98 -30.97 19.17 8.72
C TYR A 98 -31.13 17.64 8.70
N ASP A 99 -30.39 16.96 7.82
CA ASP A 99 -30.26 15.51 7.80
C ASP A 99 -29.18 15.13 8.83
N ASP A 100 -29.61 14.92 10.09
CA ASP A 100 -28.79 14.56 11.27
C ASP A 100 -27.80 13.41 10.99
N ASP A 101 -28.15 12.53 10.06
CA ASP A 101 -27.39 11.34 9.66
C ASP A 101 -26.12 11.65 8.82
N GLY A 102 -26.12 12.74 8.05
CA GLY A 102 -24.94 13.17 7.28
C GLY A 102 -23.86 13.81 8.15
N ASP A 103 -24.27 14.49 9.23
CA ASP A 103 -23.36 15.06 10.23
C ASP A 103 -22.74 13.94 11.10
N LEU A 104 -23.50 12.87 11.38
CA LEU A 104 -22.98 11.70 12.11
C LEU A 104 -21.89 10.95 11.32
N GLU A 105 -22.07 10.71 10.02
CA GLU A 105 -21.04 10.03 9.21
C GLU A 105 -19.78 10.89 9.01
N THR A 106 -19.93 12.22 8.99
CA THR A 106 -18.81 13.16 8.90
C THR A 106 -18.16 13.46 10.25
N THR A 107 -18.77 13.13 11.38
CA THR A 107 -18.16 13.32 12.71
C THR A 107 -17.68 12.00 13.33
N HIS A 108 -18.06 10.85 12.76
CA HIS A 108 -17.73 9.53 13.31
C HIS A 108 -16.20 9.31 13.47
N PRO A 109 -15.73 8.81 14.63
CA PRO A 109 -14.29 8.67 14.91
C PRO A 109 -13.58 7.69 13.98
N VAL A 110 -14.28 6.66 13.48
CA VAL A 110 -13.72 5.64 12.57
C VAL A 110 -13.58 6.15 11.13
N ARG A 111 -14.20 7.29 10.78
CA ARG A 111 -14.12 7.86 9.43
C ARG A 111 -12.68 8.02 8.95
N ARG A 112 -11.84 8.66 9.78
CA ARG A 112 -10.45 8.98 9.42
C ARG A 112 -9.64 7.71 9.13
N PHE A 113 -9.88 6.65 9.91
CA PHE A 113 -9.31 5.33 9.68
C PHE A 113 -9.76 4.69 8.38
N LEU A 114 -11.05 4.72 8.08
CA LEU A 114 -11.56 4.12 6.85
C LEU A 114 -11.07 4.86 5.61
N VAL A 115 -11.05 6.19 5.64
CA VAL A 115 -10.53 7.01 4.53
C VAL A 115 -9.04 6.78 4.33
N SER A 116 -8.27 6.71 5.41
CA SER A 116 -6.82 6.46 5.31
C SER A 116 -6.52 5.05 4.85
N LEU A 117 -7.26 4.03 5.30
CA LEU A 117 -7.14 2.66 4.80
C LEU A 117 -7.52 2.58 3.32
N LEU A 118 -8.60 3.25 2.90
CA LEU A 118 -8.97 3.35 1.49
C LEU A 118 -7.83 3.98 0.68
N ALA A 119 -7.30 5.13 1.12
CA ALA A 119 -6.21 5.82 0.44
C ALA A 119 -4.98 4.97 0.26
N TYR A 120 -4.59 4.26 1.31
CA TYR A 120 -3.47 3.33 1.25
C TYR A 120 -3.69 2.22 0.23
N LEU A 121 -4.84 1.54 0.28
CA LEU A 121 -5.14 0.46 -0.66
C LEU A 121 -5.32 0.96 -2.10
N ASP A 122 -5.85 2.17 -2.28
CA ASP A 122 -5.99 2.84 -3.57
C ASP A 122 -4.62 3.16 -4.17
N VAL A 123 -3.72 3.79 -3.41
CA VAL A 123 -2.36 4.09 -3.86
C VAL A 123 -1.56 2.81 -4.10
N ALA A 124 -1.61 1.83 -3.19
CA ALA A 124 -0.95 0.54 -3.37
C ALA A 124 -1.48 -0.21 -4.60
N GLY A 125 -2.80 -0.20 -4.81
CA GLY A 125 -3.45 -0.76 -6.00
C GLY A 125 -3.03 -0.05 -7.29
N SER A 126 -2.88 1.28 -7.23
CA SER A 126 -2.38 2.11 -8.32
C SER A 126 -0.95 1.71 -8.70
N CYS A 127 -0.07 1.51 -7.70
CA CYS A 127 1.31 1.11 -7.90
C CYS A 127 1.41 -0.31 -8.45
N ALA A 128 0.68 -1.26 -7.86
CA ALA A 128 0.70 -2.65 -8.28
C ALA A 128 0.26 -2.81 -9.75
N THR A 129 -0.77 -2.08 -10.17
CA THR A 129 -1.31 -2.17 -11.54
C THR A 129 -0.73 -1.13 -12.51
N GLY A 130 0.12 -0.23 -12.03
CA GLY A 130 0.56 0.97 -12.75
C GLY A 130 -0.59 1.80 -13.31
N SER A 131 -1.78 1.78 -12.70
CA SER A 131 -2.96 2.54 -13.11
C SER A 131 -3.16 3.74 -12.20
N ARG A 132 -3.94 4.75 -12.61
CA ARG A 132 -4.30 5.84 -11.70
C ARG A 132 -5.10 5.34 -10.48
N THR A 133 -5.08 6.13 -9.42
CA THR A 133 -5.98 5.95 -8.27
C THR A 133 -7.45 6.04 -8.67
N LEU A 134 -8.30 5.36 -7.91
CA LEU A 134 -9.76 5.30 -8.12
C LEU A 134 -10.42 6.60 -7.68
N VAL A 135 -9.99 7.15 -6.53
CA VAL A 135 -10.42 8.47 -6.07
C VAL A 135 -9.38 9.50 -6.50
N ARG A 136 -9.86 10.65 -7.00
CA ARG A 136 -8.99 11.70 -7.55
C ARG A 136 -8.44 12.60 -6.45
N GLY A 137 -7.19 13.01 -6.61
CA GLY A 137 -6.51 13.96 -5.73
C GLY A 137 -6.12 13.37 -4.39
N ASP A 138 -5.58 14.22 -3.52
CA ASP A 138 -5.07 13.84 -2.20
C ASP A 138 -6.20 13.85 -1.15
N TYR A 139 -7.25 13.09 -1.41
CA TYR A 139 -8.48 13.09 -0.60
C TYR A 139 -8.25 12.65 0.87
N TRP A 140 -7.18 11.90 1.13
CA TRP A 140 -6.74 11.54 2.47
C TRP A 140 -6.25 12.75 3.27
N GLU A 141 -5.74 13.81 2.63
CA GLU A 141 -5.36 15.03 3.34
C GLU A 141 -6.57 15.81 3.85
N SER A 142 -7.65 15.83 3.06
CA SER A 142 -8.89 16.54 3.40
C SER A 142 -9.81 15.74 4.33
N HIS A 143 -10.11 14.48 3.99
CA HIS A 143 -11.15 13.69 4.66
C HIS A 143 -10.62 12.57 5.55
N GLY A 144 -9.41 12.07 5.27
CA GLY A 144 -8.65 11.23 6.22
C GLY A 144 -8.10 12.05 7.38
N GLY A 145 -8.25 13.38 7.27
CA GLY A 145 -7.69 14.36 8.15
C GLY A 145 -6.19 14.20 8.20
N GLY A 146 -5.47 14.05 7.08
CA GLY A 146 -4.01 14.17 6.95
C GLY A 146 -3.09 13.32 7.84
N TRP A 147 -3.63 12.51 8.75
CA TRP A 147 -2.91 12.10 9.98
C TRP A 147 -3.01 10.61 10.33
N GLU A 148 -3.55 9.70 9.52
CA GLU A 148 -3.53 8.28 9.90
C GLU A 148 -2.44 7.49 9.18
N TYR A 149 -1.56 6.93 9.99
CA TYR A 149 -0.53 6.00 9.59
C TYR A 149 -1.10 4.58 9.65
N ASN A 150 -1.44 3.99 8.50
CA ASN A 150 -2.06 2.65 8.43
C ASN A 150 -1.10 1.50 8.73
N LEU A 151 0.19 1.81 8.87
CA LEU A 151 1.27 0.85 9.11
C LEU A 151 1.62 0.72 10.61
N GLY A 152 0.89 1.41 11.49
CA GLY A 152 1.14 1.42 12.94
C GLY A 152 -0.13 1.64 13.75
N VAL A 153 0.03 2.22 14.94
CA VAL A 153 -1.10 2.37 15.88
C VAL A 153 -2.11 3.41 15.37
N PRO A 154 -3.41 3.06 15.30
CA PRO A 154 -4.45 3.95 14.80
C PRO A 154 -4.69 5.14 15.75
N SER A 155 -5.21 6.23 15.18
CA SER A 155 -5.44 7.50 15.89
C SER A 155 -6.40 7.39 17.09
N PHE A 156 -7.31 6.40 17.07
CA PHE A 156 -8.27 6.14 18.14
C PHE A 156 -7.71 5.27 19.29
N SER A 157 -6.44 4.87 19.25
CA SER A 157 -5.79 4.21 20.38
C SER A 157 -5.50 5.22 21.48
N HIS A 158 -6.16 5.08 22.63
CA HIS A 158 -6.16 6.04 23.75
C HIS A 158 -4.79 6.30 24.42
N ASN A 159 -3.71 5.63 24.00
CA ASN A 159 -2.40 5.68 24.67
C ASN A 159 -1.32 6.48 23.93
N LEU A 160 -1.63 7.07 22.77
CA LEU A 160 -0.69 7.94 22.08
C LEU A 160 -1.10 9.39 22.33
N ASN A 161 -0.50 10.00 23.35
CA ASN A 161 -0.45 11.45 23.44
C ASN A 161 0.01 11.98 22.07
N ASP A 162 -0.62 13.06 21.59
CA ASP A 162 -0.38 13.70 20.30
C ASP A 162 1.10 14.11 20.17
N ASN A 163 1.95 13.15 19.81
CA ASN A 163 3.38 13.34 19.70
C ASN A 163 3.60 14.03 18.37
N GLY A 164 3.97 15.31 18.41
CA GLY A 164 4.19 16.12 17.21
C GLY A 164 5.13 15.45 16.19
N THR A 165 6.05 14.60 16.65
CA THR A 165 6.92 13.79 15.78
C THR A 165 6.14 12.78 14.94
N LEU A 166 5.18 12.05 15.53
CA LEU A 166 4.33 11.10 14.80
C LEU A 166 3.47 11.83 13.75
N GLY A 167 2.93 13.00 14.11
CA GLY A 167 2.22 13.87 13.17
C GLY A 167 3.08 14.28 11.97
N GLN A 168 4.35 14.64 12.21
CA GLN A 168 5.31 14.95 11.14
C GLN A 168 5.62 13.74 10.25
N ILE A 169 5.81 12.55 10.82
CA ILE A 169 6.02 11.30 10.07
C ILE A 169 4.79 11.01 9.18
N ARG A 170 3.58 11.16 9.72
CA ARG A 170 2.32 10.99 8.99
C ARG A 170 2.17 11.97 7.83
N GLN A 171 2.52 13.24 8.05
CA GLN A 171 2.51 14.24 6.98
C GLN A 171 3.52 13.89 5.87
N SER A 172 4.72 13.43 6.23
CA SER A 172 5.71 12.96 5.26
C SER A 172 5.20 11.75 4.47
N TRP A 173 4.53 10.81 5.14
CA TRP A 173 3.89 9.67 4.48
C TRP A 173 2.82 10.10 3.47
N SER A 174 1.91 11.01 3.85
CA SER A 174 0.89 11.55 2.95
C SER A 174 1.48 12.10 1.65
N ARG A 175 2.52 12.95 1.77
CA ARG A 175 3.20 13.54 0.60
C ARG A 175 3.87 12.49 -0.28
N LEU A 176 4.39 11.43 0.34
CA LEU A 176 5.00 10.32 -0.41
C LEU A 176 3.94 9.55 -1.20
N MET A 177 2.77 9.27 -0.59
CA MET A 177 1.64 8.64 -1.29
C MET A 177 1.18 9.46 -2.51
N SER A 178 1.13 10.79 -2.41
CA SER A 178 0.83 11.66 -3.55
C SER A 178 1.83 11.49 -4.70
N ILE A 179 3.13 11.40 -4.37
CA ILE A 179 4.18 11.14 -5.38
C ILE A 179 3.98 9.75 -6.01
N GLN A 180 3.67 8.73 -5.22
CA GLN A 180 3.40 7.38 -5.71
C GLN A 180 2.21 7.32 -6.66
N ALA A 181 1.10 7.97 -6.31
CA ALA A 181 -0.09 8.08 -7.15
C ALA A 181 0.24 8.75 -8.50
N ASP A 182 1.03 9.81 -8.48
CA ASP A 182 1.44 10.51 -9.71
C ASP A 182 2.39 9.67 -10.58
N ILE A 183 3.28 8.87 -9.98
CA ILE A 183 4.11 7.91 -10.73
C ILE A 183 3.22 6.86 -11.41
N SER A 184 2.18 6.36 -10.74
CA SER A 184 1.24 5.40 -11.33
C SER A 184 0.40 6.01 -12.46
N ASN A 185 -0.03 7.27 -12.31
CA ASN A 185 -0.69 8.02 -13.37
C ASN A 185 0.25 8.25 -14.58
N PHE A 186 1.52 8.54 -14.30
CA PHE A 186 2.56 8.65 -15.32
C PHE A 186 2.77 7.31 -16.05
N ALA A 187 2.82 6.18 -15.33
CA ALA A 187 2.91 4.85 -15.92
C ALA A 187 1.73 4.56 -16.86
N GLN A 188 0.50 4.85 -16.43
CA GLN A 188 -0.70 4.69 -17.25
C GLN A 188 -0.65 5.55 -18.51
N THR A 189 -0.30 6.84 -18.37
CA THR A 189 -0.25 7.78 -19.50
C THR A 189 0.86 7.39 -20.49
N LYS A 190 1.99 6.88 -20.00
CA LYS A 190 3.07 6.32 -20.84
C LYS A 190 2.55 5.16 -21.69
N ARG A 191 1.79 4.22 -21.11
CA ARG A 191 1.16 3.11 -21.85
C ARG A 191 0.14 3.58 -22.89
N GLN A 192 -0.52 4.72 -22.65
CA GLN A 192 -1.48 5.33 -23.58
C GLN A 192 -0.81 6.15 -24.72
N GLY A 193 0.52 6.05 -24.88
CA GLY A 193 1.23 6.69 -26.00
C GLY A 193 1.73 8.10 -25.70
N MET A 194 2.20 8.36 -24.48
CA MET A 194 2.84 9.64 -24.13
C MET A 194 4.01 9.99 -25.05
N SER A 195 4.10 11.26 -25.49
CA SER A 195 5.23 11.75 -26.29
C SER A 195 6.55 11.77 -25.50
N LYS A 196 7.68 11.62 -26.20
CA LYS A 196 9.02 11.62 -25.57
C LYS A 196 9.32 12.90 -24.77
N GLY A 197 8.99 14.07 -25.30
CA GLY A 197 9.21 15.33 -24.59
C GLY A 197 8.37 15.43 -23.30
N ARG A 198 7.12 14.97 -23.32
CA ARG A 198 6.27 14.93 -22.11
C ARG A 198 6.75 13.91 -21.10
N HIS A 199 7.29 12.78 -21.56
CA HIS A 199 7.93 11.77 -20.71
C HIS A 199 9.10 12.40 -19.94
N GLU A 200 10.04 13.06 -20.61
CA GLU A 200 11.20 13.67 -19.96
C GLU A 200 10.81 14.74 -18.94
N ILE A 201 9.86 15.62 -19.27
CA ILE A 201 9.35 16.64 -18.36
C ILE A 201 8.70 16.01 -17.12
N THR A 202 7.82 15.02 -17.31
CA THR A 202 7.11 14.36 -16.21
C THR A 202 8.09 13.59 -15.32
N ARG A 203 9.06 12.90 -15.91
CA ARG A 203 10.13 12.20 -15.18
C ARG A 203 10.92 13.17 -14.30
N HIS A 204 11.39 14.28 -14.88
CA HIS A 204 12.20 15.26 -14.16
C HIS A 204 11.41 15.93 -13.01
N ASP A 205 10.12 16.21 -13.21
CA ASP A 205 9.25 16.72 -12.15
C ASP A 205 9.14 15.73 -10.98
N LEU A 206 8.86 14.46 -11.26
CA LEU A 206 8.75 13.40 -10.24
C LEU A 206 10.08 13.17 -9.50
N GLU A 207 11.21 13.15 -10.22
CA GLU A 207 12.55 13.08 -9.61
C GLU A 207 12.80 14.27 -8.68
N SER A 208 12.48 15.48 -9.13
CA SER A 208 12.62 16.72 -8.35
C SER A 208 11.75 16.70 -7.09
N ARG A 209 10.54 16.13 -7.17
CA ARG A 209 9.62 15.99 -6.02
C ARG A 209 10.14 15.00 -4.99
N LEU A 210 10.74 13.88 -5.40
CA LEU A 210 11.40 12.94 -4.48
C LEU A 210 12.59 13.58 -3.76
N VAL A 211 13.42 14.32 -4.50
CA VAL A 211 14.53 15.08 -3.90
C VAL A 211 14.00 16.12 -2.90
N ARG A 212 12.96 16.88 -3.29
CA ARG A 212 12.33 17.88 -2.41
C ARG A 212 11.68 17.25 -1.18
N TRP A 213 11.06 16.07 -1.32
CA TRP A 213 10.51 15.32 -0.19
C TRP A 213 11.61 15.03 0.83
N ARG A 214 12.78 14.55 0.36
CA ARG A 214 13.91 14.23 1.25
C ARG A 214 14.54 15.47 1.88
N LEU A 215 14.66 16.58 1.15
CA LEU A 215 15.16 17.86 1.67
C LEU A 215 14.24 18.48 2.74
N ASN A 216 12.93 18.25 2.61
CA ASN A 216 11.92 18.73 3.54
C ASN A 216 11.51 17.66 4.57
N ALA A 217 12.24 16.55 4.66
CA ALA A 217 11.94 15.51 5.63
C ALA A 217 12.15 16.06 7.05
N PRO A 218 11.25 15.73 8.00
CA PRO A 218 11.41 16.11 9.40
C PRO A 218 12.77 15.70 9.97
N ASN A 219 13.29 16.49 10.91
CA ASN A 219 14.60 16.25 11.53
C ASN A 219 14.74 14.85 12.15
N CYS A 220 13.64 14.22 12.56
CA CYS A 220 13.65 12.86 13.08
C CYS A 220 14.22 11.85 12.06
N PHE A 221 14.03 12.05 10.75
CA PHE A 221 14.62 11.21 9.71
C PHE A 221 16.14 11.40 9.56
N ALA A 222 16.67 12.60 9.84
CA ALA A 222 18.10 12.85 9.81
C ALA A 222 18.80 12.14 10.99
N SER A 223 18.28 12.33 12.20
CA SER A 223 18.78 11.63 13.40
C SER A 223 18.63 10.10 13.29
N PHE A 224 17.59 9.62 12.60
CA PHE A 224 17.37 8.21 12.33
C PHE A 224 18.41 7.61 11.37
N ALA A 225 18.83 8.38 10.35
CA ALA A 225 19.82 7.92 9.38
C ALA A 225 21.22 7.73 9.99
N GLU A 226 21.55 8.48 11.04
CA GLU A 226 22.84 8.44 11.74
C GLU A 226 22.91 7.34 12.82
N ARG A 227 21.79 6.76 13.24
CA ARG A 227 21.73 5.74 14.30
C ARG A 227 21.83 4.32 13.75
N GLU A 228 22.98 3.69 13.95
CA GLU A 228 23.18 2.27 13.58
C GLU A 228 22.47 1.30 14.56
N ASP A 229 22.41 1.61 15.87
CA ASP A 229 21.81 0.72 16.89
C ASP A 229 20.32 0.99 17.16
N VAL A 230 19.56 -0.07 17.49
CA VAL A 230 18.23 0.03 18.14
C VAL A 230 18.47 -0.06 19.64
N ASP A 231 18.19 1.00 20.39
CA ASP A 231 17.99 0.81 21.82
C ASP A 231 16.56 0.26 22.01
N THR A 232 16.46 -1.06 22.22
CA THR A 232 15.17 -1.76 22.41
C THR A 232 14.49 -1.40 23.73
N GLY A 233 15.13 -0.59 24.59
CA GLY A 233 14.56 -0.07 25.83
C GLY A 233 13.82 1.27 25.70
N ASP A 234 13.78 1.86 24.50
CA ASP A 234 13.25 3.21 24.28
C ASP A 234 11.72 3.24 24.30
N GLU A 235 11.12 4.15 25.07
CA GLU A 235 9.65 4.29 25.22
C GLU A 235 8.94 4.63 23.90
N GLU A 236 9.72 5.03 22.86
CA GLU A 236 9.23 5.47 21.55
C GLU A 236 9.60 4.54 20.38
N TRP A 237 9.80 3.23 20.61
CA TRP A 237 10.15 2.24 19.56
C TRP A 237 9.25 2.31 18.31
N TYR A 238 7.95 2.57 18.47
CA TYR A 238 6.98 2.69 17.38
C TYR A 238 7.27 3.87 16.43
N LEU A 239 7.94 4.93 16.88
CA LEU A 239 8.36 6.03 16.01
C LEU A 239 9.50 5.59 15.11
N GLN A 240 10.42 4.78 15.62
CA GLN A 240 11.54 4.25 14.85
C GLN A 240 11.05 3.31 13.75
N GLU A 241 10.10 2.44 14.06
CA GLU A 241 9.43 1.60 13.05
C GLU A 241 8.74 2.45 12.00
N ALA A 242 7.97 3.46 12.42
CA ALA A 242 7.26 4.33 11.49
C ALA A 242 8.22 5.07 10.55
N MET A 243 9.33 5.59 11.07
CA MET A 243 10.39 6.22 10.27
C MET A 243 11.05 5.23 9.32
N GLY A 244 11.39 4.03 9.80
CA GLY A 244 12.00 2.99 8.97
C GLY A 244 11.12 2.56 7.81
N PHE A 245 9.82 2.44 8.05
CA PHE A 245 8.85 2.07 7.02
C PHE A 245 8.66 3.18 6.00
N VAL A 246 8.45 4.43 6.44
CA VAL A 246 8.31 5.57 5.52
C VAL A 246 9.58 5.75 4.69
N GLU A 247 10.77 5.59 5.29
CA GLU A 247 12.02 5.65 4.55
C GLU A 247 12.15 4.49 3.54
N ALA A 248 11.80 3.26 3.93
CA ALA A 248 11.84 2.13 3.01
C ALA A 248 10.89 2.34 1.81
N TYR A 249 9.70 2.90 2.04
CA TYR A 249 8.78 3.26 0.97
C TYR A 249 9.31 4.39 0.09
N GLU A 250 10.06 5.36 0.62
CA GLU A 250 10.74 6.37 -0.21
C GLU A 250 11.76 5.72 -1.14
N LYS A 251 12.60 4.82 -0.62
CA LYS A 251 13.56 4.05 -1.43
C LYS A 251 12.88 3.21 -2.49
N ALA A 252 11.79 2.53 -2.11
CA ALA A 252 10.99 1.73 -3.02
C ALA A 252 10.33 2.59 -4.12
N THR A 253 9.92 3.83 -3.80
CA THR A 253 9.34 4.79 -4.75
C THR A 253 10.38 5.27 -5.76
N ILE A 254 11.64 5.47 -5.36
CA ILE A 254 12.76 5.75 -6.28
C ILE A 254 12.93 4.59 -7.27
N ILE A 255 12.92 3.35 -6.78
CA ILE A 255 13.01 2.16 -7.63
C ILE A 255 11.81 2.08 -8.59
N TYR A 256 10.61 2.35 -8.09
CA TYR A 256 9.38 2.31 -8.87
C TYR A 256 9.39 3.31 -10.02
N LEU A 257 9.70 4.59 -9.74
CA LEU A 257 9.82 5.63 -10.77
C LEU A 257 10.82 5.20 -11.84
N HIS A 258 11.98 4.69 -11.44
CA HIS A 258 12.98 4.24 -12.38
C HIS A 258 12.47 3.13 -13.29
N LYS A 259 11.81 2.12 -12.74
CA LYS A 259 11.21 1.03 -13.53
C LYS A 259 10.17 1.53 -14.52
N VAL A 260 9.32 2.47 -14.12
CA VAL A 260 8.33 3.10 -15.00
C VAL A 260 9.01 3.86 -16.14
N CYS A 261 10.09 4.58 -15.86
CA CYS A 261 10.85 5.32 -16.87
C CYS A 261 11.54 4.41 -17.89
N THR A 262 12.18 3.35 -17.40
CA THR A 262 13.12 2.52 -18.18
C THR A 262 12.54 1.18 -18.65
N THR A 263 11.24 0.93 -18.48
CA THR A 263 10.57 -0.26 -19.05
C THR A 263 10.90 -0.37 -20.54
N GLY A 264 11.48 -1.50 -20.95
CA GLY A 264 11.90 -1.74 -22.34
C GLY A 264 13.19 -1.05 -22.80
N GLN A 265 13.98 -0.45 -21.89
CA GLN A 265 15.21 0.29 -22.23
C GLN A 265 16.41 -0.17 -21.38
N ALA A 266 17.62 0.01 -21.93
CA ALA A 266 18.87 -0.24 -21.20
C ALA A 266 19.10 0.82 -20.11
N ARG A 267 19.61 0.38 -18.96
CA ARG A 267 19.79 1.21 -17.76
C ARG A 267 21.14 1.97 -17.79
N PRO A 268 21.16 3.30 -17.55
CA PRO A 268 22.41 4.04 -17.34
C PRO A 268 23.13 3.61 -16.05
N ALA A 269 24.46 3.66 -16.06
CA ALA A 269 25.29 3.23 -14.92
C ALA A 269 25.09 4.07 -13.64
N SER A 270 24.93 5.39 -13.77
CA SER A 270 24.66 6.30 -12.64
C SER A 270 23.36 5.94 -11.92
N THR A 271 22.33 5.59 -12.69
CA THR A 271 21.04 5.16 -12.16
C THR A 271 21.11 3.79 -11.51
N ALA A 272 21.93 2.87 -12.03
CA ALA A 272 22.17 1.58 -11.40
C ALA A 272 22.73 1.75 -9.97
N ASN A 273 23.68 2.66 -9.76
CA ASN A 273 24.24 2.92 -8.43
C ASN A 273 23.21 3.47 -7.45
N GLN A 274 22.35 4.40 -7.89
CA GLN A 274 21.27 4.95 -7.07
C GLN A 274 20.27 3.87 -6.65
N ILE A 275 19.89 2.99 -7.58
CA ILE A 275 18.99 1.86 -7.32
C ILE A 275 19.62 0.89 -6.32
N GLN A 276 20.88 0.52 -6.50
CA GLN A 276 21.57 -0.37 -5.56
C GLN A 276 21.71 0.24 -4.16
N GLY A 277 21.95 1.56 -4.06
CA GLY A 277 21.91 2.26 -2.77
C GLY A 277 20.53 2.19 -2.11
N ALA A 278 19.45 2.35 -2.89
CA ALA A 278 18.08 2.23 -2.41
C ALA A 278 17.75 0.80 -1.95
N VAL A 279 18.14 -0.22 -2.73
CA VAL A 279 17.97 -1.65 -2.38
C VAL A 279 18.65 -1.94 -1.04
N ARG A 280 19.94 -1.62 -0.90
CA ARG A 280 20.70 -1.87 0.33
C ARG A 280 20.04 -1.22 1.54
N ARG A 281 19.58 0.03 1.41
CA ARG A 281 18.88 0.72 2.50
C ARG A 281 17.58 0.02 2.88
N ILE A 282 16.78 -0.45 1.92
CA ILE A 282 15.56 -1.23 2.21
C ILE A 282 15.90 -2.51 2.96
N LEU A 283 16.94 -3.25 2.54
CA LEU A 283 17.33 -4.51 3.19
C LEU A 283 17.80 -4.27 4.63
N VAL A 284 18.61 -3.24 4.88
CA VAL A 284 19.04 -2.84 6.23
C VAL A 284 17.84 -2.46 7.11
N LEU A 285 16.90 -1.67 6.59
CA LEU A 285 15.69 -1.29 7.32
C LEU A 285 14.79 -2.50 7.60
N ALA A 286 14.68 -3.42 6.66
CA ALA A 286 13.92 -4.64 6.84
C ALA A 286 14.58 -5.62 7.82
N GLU A 287 15.89 -5.68 7.86
CA GLU A 287 16.61 -6.46 8.87
C GLU A 287 16.31 -5.93 10.27
N LYS A 288 16.36 -4.60 10.42
CA LYS A 288 16.20 -3.89 11.70
C LYS A 288 14.74 -3.85 12.20
N TYR A 289 13.78 -3.55 11.32
CA TYR A 289 12.39 -3.24 11.71
C TYR A 289 11.35 -4.25 11.21
N CYS A 290 11.65 -5.08 10.22
CA CYS A 290 10.73 -6.15 9.82
C CYS A 290 10.94 -7.39 10.70
N THR A 291 10.36 -7.37 11.91
CA THR A 291 10.26 -8.56 12.78
C THR A 291 8.81 -8.80 13.23
N GLY A 292 8.48 -10.06 13.58
CA GLY A 292 7.14 -10.42 14.04
C GLY A 292 6.03 -10.08 13.03
N VAL A 293 4.88 -9.59 13.54
CA VAL A 293 3.72 -9.19 12.72
C VAL A 293 3.94 -7.86 11.98
N VAL A 294 4.86 -7.04 12.46
CA VAL A 294 5.14 -5.69 11.93
C VAL A 294 5.71 -5.75 10.51
N GLN A 295 6.28 -6.89 10.12
CA GLN A 295 6.72 -7.20 8.75
C GLN A 295 5.65 -6.98 7.68
N LEU A 296 4.37 -7.13 8.05
CA LEU A 296 3.24 -6.91 7.15
C LEU A 296 3.11 -5.46 6.66
N GLY A 297 3.86 -4.53 7.25
CA GLY A 297 3.89 -3.13 6.84
C GLY A 297 4.98 -2.75 5.82
N MET A 298 5.81 -3.70 5.37
CA MET A 298 6.85 -3.46 4.36
C MET A 298 6.83 -4.36 3.10
N PRO A 299 5.79 -5.16 2.80
CA PRO A 299 5.88 -6.12 1.70
C PRO A 299 6.08 -5.42 0.35
N TRP A 300 5.47 -4.25 0.11
CA TRP A 300 5.70 -3.52 -1.14
C TRP A 300 7.15 -3.05 -1.27
N ALA A 301 7.72 -2.43 -0.24
CA ALA A 301 9.11 -1.97 -0.28
C ALA A 301 10.11 -3.12 -0.48
N LEU A 302 9.89 -4.24 0.21
CA LEU A 302 10.69 -5.47 0.05
C LEU A 302 10.52 -6.09 -1.33
N PHE A 303 9.31 -6.07 -1.90
CA PHE A 303 9.08 -6.51 -3.28
C PHE A 303 9.87 -5.64 -4.25
N MET A 304 9.81 -4.31 -4.12
CA MET A 304 10.58 -3.38 -4.95
C MET A 304 12.07 -3.68 -4.91
N ALA A 305 12.64 -3.83 -3.70
CA ALA A 305 14.04 -4.20 -3.53
C ALA A 305 14.34 -5.59 -4.13
N GLY A 306 13.49 -6.58 -3.85
CA GLY A 306 13.59 -7.94 -4.35
C GLY A 306 13.64 -8.02 -5.87
N THR A 307 12.91 -7.15 -6.56
CA THR A 307 13.00 -7.07 -8.02
C THR A 307 14.31 -6.43 -8.51
N GLU A 308 15.27 -6.05 -7.68
CA GLU A 308 16.53 -5.38 -8.05
C GLU A 308 17.76 -6.00 -7.37
N VAL A 309 17.59 -6.98 -6.48
CA VAL A 309 18.69 -7.77 -5.91
C VAL A 309 19.28 -8.69 -6.97
N ASN A 310 20.61 -8.87 -6.91
CA ASN A 310 21.35 -9.72 -7.84
C ASN A 310 22.20 -10.77 -7.10
N SER A 311 22.50 -10.58 -5.82
CA SER A 311 23.28 -11.56 -5.06
C SER A 311 22.39 -12.68 -4.52
N PRO A 312 22.85 -13.95 -4.54
CA PRO A 312 22.11 -15.07 -3.94
C PRO A 312 21.77 -14.86 -2.46
N SER A 313 22.66 -14.20 -1.70
CA SER A 313 22.44 -13.90 -0.29
C SER A 313 21.31 -12.89 -0.06
N GLU A 314 21.23 -11.83 -0.87
CA GLU A 314 20.13 -10.86 -0.77
C GLU A 314 18.81 -11.46 -1.23
N GLN A 315 18.83 -12.29 -2.28
CA GLN A 315 17.65 -13.05 -2.73
C GLN A 315 17.13 -13.96 -1.62
N GLU A 316 18.03 -14.70 -0.95
CA GLU A 316 17.66 -15.56 0.17
C GLU A 316 17.08 -14.77 1.34
N PHE A 317 17.66 -13.62 1.67
CA PHE A 317 17.10 -12.72 2.68
C PHE A 317 15.67 -12.29 2.34
N VAL A 318 15.44 -11.82 1.11
CA VAL A 318 14.11 -11.39 0.65
C VAL A 318 13.12 -12.56 0.65
N ARG A 319 13.55 -13.74 0.17
CA ARG A 319 12.78 -14.98 0.20
C ARG A 319 12.32 -15.32 1.60
N GLN A 320 13.24 -15.32 2.57
CA GLN A 320 12.93 -15.61 3.95
C GLN A 320 11.90 -14.63 4.53
N LYS A 321 12.02 -13.33 4.25
CA LYS A 321 11.04 -12.31 4.69
C LYS A 321 9.63 -12.58 4.14
N PHE A 322 9.49 -12.91 2.86
CA PHE A 322 8.17 -13.26 2.29
C PHE A 322 7.61 -14.57 2.85
N VAL A 323 8.46 -15.57 3.09
CA VAL A 323 8.07 -16.81 3.77
C VAL A 323 7.55 -16.51 5.18
N ASP A 324 8.22 -15.63 5.92
CA ASP A 324 7.80 -15.25 7.27
C ASP A 324 6.49 -14.47 7.27
N MET A 325 6.29 -13.54 6.34
CA MET A 325 5.00 -12.86 6.18
C MET A 325 3.87 -13.83 5.85
N ALA A 326 4.12 -14.83 4.99
CA ALA A 326 3.13 -15.84 4.63
C ALA A 326 2.69 -16.70 5.82
N ARG A 327 3.53 -16.84 6.86
CA ARG A 327 3.18 -17.56 8.11
C ARG A 327 2.10 -16.83 8.92
N PHE A 328 1.90 -15.53 8.72
CA PHE A 328 0.77 -14.77 9.29
C PHE A 328 -0.53 -14.93 8.48
N GLY A 329 -0.55 -15.86 7.52
CA GLY A 329 -1.73 -16.18 6.72
C GLY A 329 -1.97 -15.24 5.53
N MET A 330 -0.99 -14.40 5.19
CA MET A 330 -1.05 -13.47 4.07
C MET A 330 -0.57 -14.16 2.78
N MET A 331 -1.49 -14.76 2.01
CA MET A 331 -1.10 -15.53 0.82
C MET A 331 -0.58 -14.68 -0.34
N ASN A 332 -0.89 -13.37 -0.36
CA ASN A 332 -0.28 -12.43 -1.29
C ASN A 332 1.25 -12.34 -1.14
N ALA A 333 1.80 -12.59 0.06
CA ALA A 333 3.24 -12.68 0.26
C ALA A 333 3.86 -13.87 -0.52
N ARG A 334 3.16 -15.01 -0.59
CA ARG A 334 3.59 -16.16 -1.41
C ARG A 334 3.53 -15.83 -2.89
N LYS A 335 2.43 -15.24 -3.36
CA LYS A 335 2.26 -14.83 -4.76
C LYS A 335 3.33 -13.81 -5.18
N ALA A 336 3.71 -12.89 -4.29
CA ALA A 336 4.82 -11.96 -4.51
C ALA A 336 6.16 -12.69 -4.61
N LEU A 337 6.43 -13.63 -3.72
CA LEU A 337 7.65 -14.45 -3.79
C LEU A 337 7.72 -15.23 -5.10
N ASP A 338 6.64 -15.89 -5.53
CA ASP A 338 6.60 -16.61 -6.80
C ASP A 338 6.95 -15.69 -7.99
N ALA A 339 6.49 -14.44 -7.98
CA ALA A 339 6.82 -13.45 -8.99
C ALA A 339 8.30 -13.02 -8.95
N LEU A 340 8.89 -12.90 -7.75
CA LEU A 340 10.31 -12.62 -7.59
C LEU A 340 11.18 -13.77 -8.08
N GLU A 341 10.85 -15.02 -7.75
CA GLU A 341 11.56 -16.21 -8.24
C GLU A 341 11.58 -16.28 -9.77
N CYS A 342 10.42 -16.03 -10.40
CA CYS A 342 10.35 -15.93 -11.87
C CYS A 342 11.29 -14.84 -12.40
N THR A 343 11.28 -13.66 -11.76
CA THR A 343 12.13 -12.52 -12.15
C THR A 343 13.63 -12.85 -12.02
N TRP A 344 14.04 -13.53 -10.95
CA TRP A 344 15.43 -13.91 -10.73
C TRP A 344 15.89 -14.96 -11.76
N LEU A 345 15.07 -15.98 -12.01
CA LEU A 345 15.34 -17.00 -13.03
C LEU A 345 15.43 -16.43 -14.45
N GLU A 346 14.58 -15.46 -14.80
CA GLU A 346 14.64 -14.79 -16.10
C GLU A 346 15.94 -14.01 -16.29
N ARG A 347 16.43 -13.34 -15.24
CA ARG A 347 17.70 -12.60 -15.28
C ARG A 347 18.91 -13.49 -15.48
N GLU A 348 18.95 -14.62 -14.78
CA GLU A 348 20.02 -15.62 -14.96
C GLU A 348 20.09 -16.11 -16.40
N ARG A 349 18.94 -16.27 -17.08
CA ARG A 349 18.87 -16.73 -18.48
C ARG A 349 19.31 -15.69 -19.49
N VAL A 350 18.96 -14.41 -19.28
CA VAL A 350 19.20 -13.33 -20.28
C VAL A 350 20.54 -12.61 -20.05
N GLY A 351 21.09 -12.68 -18.85
CA GLY A 351 22.29 -11.96 -18.42
C GLY A 351 22.00 -10.51 -18.00
N GLU A 352 22.67 -10.04 -16.94
CA GLU A 352 22.38 -8.78 -16.22
C GLU A 352 22.36 -7.51 -17.10
N GLY A 353 23.01 -7.52 -18.26
CA GLY A 353 23.11 -6.36 -19.17
C GLY A 353 22.15 -6.37 -20.37
N ARG A 354 21.40 -7.45 -20.59
CA ARG A 354 20.50 -7.60 -21.75
C ARG A 354 19.03 -7.78 -21.36
N ALA A 355 18.75 -7.99 -20.08
CA ALA A 355 17.38 -8.09 -19.60
C ALA A 355 16.69 -6.72 -19.69
N SER A 356 15.71 -6.61 -20.59
CA SER A 356 14.70 -5.56 -20.50
C SER A 356 14.09 -5.60 -19.10
N ILE A 357 13.87 -4.44 -18.48
CA ILE A 357 13.14 -4.38 -17.22
C ILE A 357 11.72 -4.93 -17.50
N PRO A 358 11.29 -6.02 -16.84
CA PRO A 358 9.97 -6.59 -17.06
C PRO A 358 8.88 -5.57 -16.71
N ASP A 359 7.71 -5.71 -17.34
CA ASP A 359 6.58 -4.82 -17.03
C ASP A 359 6.32 -4.89 -15.53
N PHE A 360 6.31 -3.73 -14.89
CA PHE A 360 6.29 -3.60 -13.44
C PHE A 360 4.91 -3.95 -12.83
N GLN A 361 3.93 -4.27 -13.67
CA GLN A 361 2.59 -4.61 -13.24
C GLN A 361 2.58 -5.94 -12.48
N SER A 362 2.43 -5.84 -11.18
CA SER A 362 2.17 -6.98 -10.33
C SER A 362 0.68 -7.24 -10.27
N THR A 363 0.28 -8.49 -10.48
CA THR A 363 -1.07 -8.95 -10.10
C THR A 363 -1.21 -9.11 -8.58
N VAL A 364 -0.14 -8.81 -7.82
CA VAL A 364 -0.11 -8.89 -6.38
C VAL A 364 -0.29 -7.49 -5.80
N LEU A 365 -1.44 -7.27 -5.19
CA LEU A 365 -1.59 -6.16 -4.25
C LEU A 365 -0.87 -6.55 -2.96
N LEU A 366 0.19 -5.80 -2.68
CA LEU A 366 0.87 -5.83 -1.40
C LEU A 366 0.41 -4.58 -0.64
N PRO A 367 -0.15 -4.72 0.57
CA PRO A 367 -0.36 -3.57 1.43
C PRO A 367 0.99 -2.87 1.61
#